data_AF-A0A934BG21-F1
#
_entry.id   AF-A0A934BG21-F1
#
_cell.length_a   1.000
_cell.length_b   1.000
_cell.length_c   1.000
_cell.angle_alpha   90.00
_cell.angle_beta   90.00
_cell.angle_gamma   90.00
#
_symmetry.space_group_name_H-M   'P 1'
#
loop_
_entity.id
_entity.type
_entity.pdbx_description
1 polymer ?
#
loop_
_entity_poly.entity_id
_entity_poly.type
_entity_poly.pdbx_seq_one_letter_code
_entity_poly.pdbx_strand_id
1 'polypeptide(L)'
;FDLSLNEVTSHETTVADTADTANNDSIADHKHIFQNGYHYITFSTAGGGQGGYLYLLKLDTDLNRIGIATVVSNDPPTNDMFLVGDGTYIYAGKFLPGTGHTVYKYDSNLSSLDSYTIGGGTNTHANGAAAVYTNNQFHLVAPFTLAPGQNDEFYRIIFDNDWNVVKNKTTILSDEGMLSIVSALSVEPNSQEFIIHYGRGSSDAGGPLYRAVYDSDWELLSNTQAIDGTWTRPHSVIVNDTLYVGYDCSSSVQLSSFTITDIPTPTPTITTSVTPTSTPTAAPTATPTAVPSPILTITPIATTTPVCEASSFAVSPTALTLNRKTSDNITVTVTGNGNCPVEGETVTATIGASGKKRISLSPASQTTNESGQATFTITARKKTGKARVTFQAAGQTKSITVTVKK
;
A
#
# COMPACT_ATOMS: atom_id res chain seq x y z
N PHE A 1 3.96 22.35 4.72
CA PHE A 1 4.74 22.34 3.46
C PHE A 1 3.80 22.25 2.26
N ASP A 2 4.13 22.88 1.13
CA ASP A 2 3.50 22.54 -0.15
C ASP A 2 4.08 21.23 -0.72
N LEU A 3 3.60 20.79 -1.89
CA LEU A 3 4.09 19.56 -2.53
C LEU A 3 5.56 19.63 -2.96
N SER A 4 6.14 20.82 -3.02
CA SER A 4 7.56 21.06 -3.31
C SER A 4 8.40 21.25 -2.06
N LEU A 5 7.87 20.87 -0.89
CA LEU A 5 8.51 21.02 0.42
C LEU A 5 8.87 22.47 0.78
N ASN A 6 8.22 23.46 0.16
CA ASN A 6 8.34 24.83 0.64
C ASN A 6 7.50 24.98 1.90
N GLU A 7 8.08 25.61 2.92
CA GLU A 7 7.36 25.95 4.13
C GLU A 7 6.30 27.02 3.80
N VAL A 8 5.06 26.57 3.64
CA VAL A 8 3.88 27.44 3.69
C VAL A 8 3.59 27.79 5.14
N THR A 9 2.88 28.89 5.39
CA THR A 9 2.45 29.29 6.75
C THR A 9 1.77 28.11 7.43
N SER A 10 2.51 27.40 8.26
CA SER A 10 2.05 26.18 8.92
C SER A 10 2.20 26.39 10.42
N HIS A 11 1.16 26.00 11.14
CA HIS A 11 1.17 26.04 12.60
C HIS A 11 1.39 24.61 13.07
N GLU A 12 2.35 24.42 13.97
CA GLU A 12 2.50 23.16 14.67
C GLU A 12 1.16 22.82 15.35
N THR A 13 0.72 21.58 15.18
CA THR A 13 -0.51 21.07 15.80
C THR A 13 -0.16 19.87 16.65
N THR A 14 -0.29 20.01 17.96
CA THR A 14 -0.17 18.88 18.89
C THR A 14 -1.40 17.99 18.76
N VAL A 15 -1.22 16.78 18.24
CA VAL A 15 -2.31 15.81 18.05
C VAL A 15 -2.37 14.75 19.14
N ALA A 16 -1.27 14.54 19.87
CA ALA A 16 -1.19 13.69 21.06
C ALA A 16 -0.05 14.17 21.97
N ASP A 17 -0.25 14.10 23.27
CA ASP A 17 0.77 14.40 24.28
C ASP A 17 0.67 13.46 25.50
N THR A 18 1.38 13.79 26.58
CA THR A 18 1.39 12.98 27.79
C THR A 18 0.01 12.89 28.46
N ALA A 19 -0.82 13.93 28.38
CA ALA A 19 -2.15 13.95 29.00
C ALA A 19 -3.13 12.94 28.38
N ASP A 20 -2.81 12.43 27.18
CA ASP A 20 -3.57 11.39 26.51
C ASP A 20 -3.24 9.97 26.98
N THR A 21 -2.22 9.83 27.81
CA THR A 21 -1.72 8.54 28.27
C THR A 21 -2.23 8.24 29.67
N ALA A 22 -2.47 6.95 29.96
CA ALA A 22 -3.03 6.50 31.24
C ALA A 22 -2.27 7.00 32.49
N ASN A 23 -0.96 7.24 32.38
CA ASN A 23 -0.10 7.63 33.51
C ASN A 23 0.60 8.98 33.33
N ASN A 24 0.25 9.77 32.30
CA ASN A 24 1.04 10.93 31.87
C ASN A 24 2.49 10.58 31.46
N ASP A 25 2.69 9.39 30.91
CA ASP A 25 3.98 8.94 30.40
C ASP A 25 4.32 9.69 29.10
N SER A 26 5.61 9.90 28.84
CA SER A 26 6.08 10.42 27.55
C SER A 26 5.78 9.45 26.41
N ILE A 27 5.44 9.98 25.25
CA ILE A 27 5.34 9.19 24.01
C ILE A 27 6.75 8.78 23.59
N ALA A 28 6.95 7.49 23.29
CA ALA A 28 8.25 6.94 22.92
C ALA A 28 8.41 6.72 21.42
N ASP A 29 7.36 6.25 20.77
CA ASP A 29 7.39 5.93 19.34
C ASP A 29 5.97 5.94 18.75
N HIS A 30 5.86 6.09 17.43
CA HIS A 30 4.62 6.16 16.69
C HIS A 30 4.74 5.61 15.26
N LYS A 31 3.60 5.20 14.69
CA LYS A 31 3.44 4.85 13.27
C LYS A 31 2.13 5.47 12.78
N HIS A 32 2.04 5.80 11.50
CA HIS A 32 0.82 6.38 10.95
C HIS A 32 0.47 5.82 9.58
N ILE A 33 -0.80 5.93 9.23
CA ILE A 33 -1.34 5.65 7.89
C ILE A 33 -2.43 6.67 7.54
N PHE A 34 -2.65 6.85 6.25
CA PHE A 34 -3.78 7.59 5.72
C PHE A 34 -4.71 6.63 4.99
N GLN A 35 -5.99 6.59 5.39
CA GLN A 35 -6.99 5.71 4.78
C GLN A 35 -8.38 6.32 4.91
N ASN A 36 -9.18 6.24 3.84
CA ASN A 36 -10.58 6.69 3.81
C ASN A 36 -10.79 8.14 4.27
N GLY A 37 -9.85 9.03 3.94
CA GLY A 37 -9.92 10.45 4.32
C GLY A 37 -9.61 10.71 5.80
N TYR A 38 -9.02 9.76 6.51
CA TYR A 38 -8.58 9.91 7.90
C TYR A 38 -7.10 9.62 8.04
N HIS A 39 -6.50 10.25 9.05
CA HIS A 39 -5.13 9.98 9.48
C HIS A 39 -5.20 9.17 10.78
N TYR A 40 -4.63 7.98 10.76
CA TYR A 40 -4.54 7.12 11.93
C TYR A 40 -3.10 7.11 12.42
N ILE A 41 -2.93 7.26 13.73
CA ILE A 41 -1.63 7.22 14.39
C ILE A 41 -1.71 6.18 15.50
N THR A 42 -0.85 5.17 15.44
CA THR A 42 -0.58 4.35 16.62
C THR A 42 0.62 4.93 17.34
N PHE A 43 0.57 5.02 18.65
CA PHE A 43 1.71 5.51 19.43
C PHE A 43 1.81 4.80 20.76
N SER A 44 3.04 4.71 21.26
CA SER A 44 3.37 4.01 22.49
C SER A 44 3.90 4.97 23.55
N THR A 45 3.77 4.59 24.81
CA THR A 45 4.44 5.30 25.92
C THR A 45 5.86 4.77 26.14
N ALA A 46 6.70 5.53 26.84
CA ALA A 46 8.06 5.13 27.21
C ALA A 46 8.11 4.11 28.36
N GLY A 47 7.12 4.15 29.27
CA GLY A 47 7.02 3.23 30.41
C GLY A 47 8.34 3.03 31.15
N GLY A 48 8.62 1.78 31.57
CA GLY A 48 9.89 1.38 32.21
C GLY A 48 11.07 1.13 31.25
N GLY A 49 11.03 1.66 30.02
CA GLY A 49 12.11 1.54 29.03
C GLY A 49 11.75 0.79 27.74
N GLN A 50 10.63 0.05 27.73
CA GLN A 50 10.07 -0.60 26.53
C GLN A 50 8.58 -0.26 26.34
N GLY A 51 8.13 0.82 26.99
CA GLY A 51 6.74 1.20 27.05
C GLY A 51 5.89 0.38 28.01
N GLY A 52 4.61 0.28 27.70
CA GLY A 52 3.60 -0.33 28.54
C GLY A 52 2.20 -0.12 27.98
N TYR A 53 1.95 0.99 27.29
CA TYR A 53 0.68 1.24 26.62
C TYR A 53 0.87 1.52 25.14
N LEU A 54 -0.10 1.07 24.35
CA LEU A 54 -0.22 1.33 22.92
C LEU A 54 -1.60 1.92 22.67
N TYR A 55 -1.67 2.99 21.89
CA TYR A 55 -2.90 3.72 21.56
C TYR A 55 -3.09 3.81 20.06
N LEU A 56 -4.34 3.88 19.61
CA LEU A 56 -4.73 4.16 18.24
C LEU A 56 -5.56 5.45 18.22
N LEU A 57 -4.99 6.49 17.63
CA LEU A 57 -5.60 7.81 17.44
C LEU A 57 -6.13 7.93 16.02
N LYS A 58 -7.31 8.55 15.89
CA LYS A 58 -7.93 8.92 14.61
C LYS A 58 -8.09 10.44 14.53
N LEU A 59 -7.66 10.98 13.40
CA LEU A 59 -7.70 12.39 13.04
C LEU A 59 -8.42 12.57 11.69
N ASP A 60 -9.06 13.71 11.49
CA ASP A 60 -9.47 14.14 10.14
C ASP A 60 -8.28 14.73 9.35
N THR A 61 -8.53 15.17 8.11
CA THR A 61 -7.51 15.76 7.24
C THR A 61 -6.97 17.10 7.72
N ASP A 62 -7.69 17.77 8.63
CA ASP A 62 -7.30 19.04 9.23
C ASP A 62 -6.60 18.83 10.59
N LEU A 63 -6.23 17.59 10.90
CA LEU A 63 -5.59 17.15 12.16
C LEU A 63 -6.46 17.34 13.41
N ASN A 64 -7.78 17.52 13.26
CA ASN A 64 -8.67 17.53 14.41
C ASN A 64 -8.86 16.10 14.93
N ARG A 65 -8.87 15.98 16.26
CA ARG A 65 -9.11 14.70 16.93
C ARG A 65 -10.55 14.22 16.75
N ILE A 66 -10.67 13.02 16.20
CA ILE A 66 -11.94 12.30 16.08
C ILE A 66 -12.13 11.29 17.21
N GLY A 67 -11.08 10.57 17.59
CA GLY A 67 -11.16 9.60 18.68
C GLY A 67 -9.81 8.96 19.00
N ILE A 68 -9.73 8.35 20.18
CA ILE A 68 -8.56 7.59 20.64
C ILE A 68 -9.04 6.30 21.31
N ALA A 69 -8.34 5.20 21.03
CA ALA A 69 -8.56 3.91 21.67
C ALA A 69 -7.26 3.41 22.28
N THR A 70 -7.36 2.73 23.43
CA THR A 70 -6.23 1.98 23.98
C THR A 70 -6.17 0.62 23.29
N VAL A 71 -5.06 0.32 22.63
CA VAL A 71 -4.83 -0.96 21.94
C VAL A 71 -4.32 -2.01 22.91
N VAL A 72 -3.35 -1.63 23.75
CA VAL A 72 -2.70 -2.52 24.72
C VAL A 72 -2.48 -1.75 26.02
N SER A 73 -2.64 -2.41 27.16
CA SER A 73 -2.45 -1.84 28.51
C SER A 73 -1.48 -2.66 29.34
N ASN A 74 -0.47 -2.00 29.90
CA ASN A 74 0.57 -2.57 30.77
C ASN A 74 1.24 -3.85 30.24
N ASP A 75 1.53 -3.90 28.95
CA ASP A 75 2.07 -5.11 28.30
C ASP A 75 3.21 -4.73 27.34
N PRO A 76 4.42 -4.44 27.87
CA PRO A 76 5.60 -4.16 27.05
C PRO A 76 6.12 -5.40 26.29
N PRO A 77 6.90 -5.24 25.20
CA PRO A 77 7.28 -3.97 24.59
C PRO A 77 6.14 -3.41 23.72
N THR A 78 5.85 -2.11 23.83
CA THR A 78 4.81 -1.44 23.02
C THR A 78 5.37 -0.45 22.00
N ASN A 79 6.63 -0.04 22.14
CA ASN A 79 7.31 0.87 21.22
C ASN A 79 7.78 0.20 19.92
N ASP A 80 7.72 -1.13 19.87
CA ASP A 80 8.07 -1.92 18.70
C ASP A 80 6.79 -2.27 17.92
N MET A 81 6.26 -1.31 17.16
CA MET A 81 4.94 -1.44 16.52
C MET A 81 4.95 -1.20 15.01
N PHE A 82 3.93 -1.72 14.32
CA PHE A 82 3.57 -1.31 12.96
C PHE A 82 2.09 -0.94 12.88
N LEU A 83 1.72 -0.21 11.83
CA LEU A 83 0.33 0.15 11.52
C LEU A 83 0.06 -0.07 10.04
N VAL A 84 -1.05 -0.74 9.72
CA VAL A 84 -1.49 -0.97 8.34
C VAL A 84 -3.01 -0.93 8.27
N GLY A 85 -3.56 -0.57 7.11
CA GLY A 85 -4.99 -0.64 6.84
C GLY A 85 -5.24 -1.36 5.51
N ASP A 86 -6.41 -1.97 5.38
CA ASP A 86 -6.83 -2.74 4.19
C ASP A 86 -7.92 -2.03 3.35
N GLY A 87 -8.13 -0.73 3.59
CA GLY A 87 -9.23 0.05 3.05
C GLY A 87 -10.54 -0.06 3.84
N THR A 88 -10.69 -1.02 4.74
CA THR A 88 -11.90 -1.21 5.57
C THR A 88 -11.60 -1.10 7.06
N TYR A 89 -10.59 -1.84 7.51
CA TYR A 89 -10.15 -1.98 8.89
C TYR A 89 -8.77 -1.37 9.08
N ILE A 90 -8.42 -1.18 10.35
CA ILE A 90 -7.12 -0.69 10.82
C ILE A 90 -6.49 -1.76 11.69
N TYR A 91 -5.20 -2.01 11.49
CA TYR A 91 -4.46 -3.07 12.16
C TYR A 91 -3.22 -2.51 12.84
N ALA A 92 -3.19 -2.54 14.16
CA ALA A 92 -2.03 -2.16 14.96
C ALA A 92 -1.26 -3.43 15.37
N GLY A 93 -0.03 -3.58 14.91
CA GLY A 93 0.84 -4.70 15.28
C GLY A 93 1.74 -4.34 16.46
N LYS A 94 1.63 -5.05 17.57
CA LYS A 94 2.52 -4.95 18.74
C LYS A 94 3.53 -6.10 18.72
N PHE A 95 4.82 -5.80 18.85
CA PHE A 95 5.85 -6.83 18.88
C PHE A 95 5.65 -7.84 20.02
N LEU A 96 5.88 -9.10 19.71
CA LEU A 96 5.85 -10.25 20.60
C LEU A 96 7.23 -10.94 20.52
N PRO A 97 8.15 -10.64 21.45
CA PRO A 97 9.51 -11.17 21.42
C PRO A 97 9.58 -12.69 21.26
N GLY A 98 10.48 -13.16 20.40
CA GLY A 98 10.64 -14.58 20.08
C GLY A 98 9.61 -15.16 19.10
N THR A 99 8.59 -14.38 18.72
CA THR A 99 7.54 -14.81 17.78
C THR A 99 7.42 -13.89 16.58
N GLY A 100 7.17 -12.61 16.77
CA GLY A 100 6.75 -11.71 15.70
C GLY A 100 5.89 -10.62 16.27
N HIS A 101 4.60 -10.56 15.92
CA HIS A 101 3.69 -9.54 16.41
C HIS A 101 2.33 -10.11 16.80
N THR A 102 1.64 -9.46 17.72
CA THR A 102 0.18 -9.55 17.88
C THR A 102 -0.46 -8.37 17.14
N VAL A 103 -1.35 -8.66 16.20
CA VAL A 103 -2.06 -7.68 15.38
C VAL A 103 -3.46 -7.48 15.93
N TYR A 104 -3.83 -6.25 16.24
CA TYR A 104 -5.16 -5.88 16.74
C TYR A 104 -5.97 -5.21 15.64
N LYS A 105 -7.16 -5.73 15.36
CA LYS A 105 -8.07 -5.26 14.32
C LYS A 105 -9.12 -4.29 14.87
N TYR A 106 -9.30 -3.17 14.18
CA TYR A 106 -10.24 -2.11 14.51
C TYR A 106 -11.12 -1.74 13.32
N ASP A 107 -12.38 -1.39 13.61
CA ASP A 107 -13.23 -0.70 12.65
C ASP A 107 -12.91 0.81 12.57
N SER A 108 -13.59 1.51 11.65
CA SER A 108 -13.43 2.96 11.47
C SER A 108 -13.94 3.81 12.63
N ASN A 109 -14.68 3.22 13.58
CA ASN A 109 -15.12 3.88 14.82
C ASN A 109 -14.18 3.60 16.00
N LEU A 110 -13.02 2.97 15.74
CA LEU A 110 -12.06 2.53 16.74
C LEU A 110 -12.61 1.46 17.71
N SER A 111 -13.61 0.68 17.28
CA SER A 111 -14.06 -0.50 18.01
C SER A 111 -13.09 -1.64 17.75
N SER A 112 -12.57 -2.27 18.82
CA SER A 112 -11.77 -3.48 18.70
C SER A 112 -12.64 -4.65 18.24
N LEU A 113 -12.19 -5.38 17.22
CA LEU A 113 -12.93 -6.48 16.61
C LEU A 113 -12.29 -7.84 16.86
N ASP A 114 -10.97 -7.93 16.73
CA ASP A 114 -10.23 -9.20 16.77
C ASP A 114 -8.73 -8.98 17.03
N SER A 115 -8.01 -10.07 17.29
CA SER A 115 -6.55 -10.06 17.38
C SER A 115 -5.91 -11.34 16.85
N TYR A 116 -4.76 -11.21 16.19
CA TYR A 116 -4.04 -12.31 15.54
C TYR A 116 -2.59 -12.35 16.00
N THR A 117 -2.05 -13.54 16.30
CA THR A 117 -0.61 -13.69 16.52
C THR A 117 0.05 -14.14 15.22
N ILE A 118 1.01 -13.34 14.74
CA ILE A 118 1.73 -13.60 13.49
C ILE A 118 3.22 -13.82 13.76
N GLY A 119 3.84 -14.62 12.89
CA GLY A 119 5.22 -15.08 13.04
C GLY A 119 5.27 -16.47 13.67
N GLY A 120 6.30 -16.74 14.47
CA GLY A 120 6.57 -18.05 15.07
C GLY A 120 7.11 -19.08 14.07
N GLY A 121 7.74 -20.14 14.59
CA GLY A 121 8.33 -21.20 13.79
C GLY A 121 9.30 -20.67 12.72
N THR A 122 9.09 -21.03 11.46
CA THR A 122 9.88 -20.52 10.33
C THR A 122 9.62 -19.05 10.01
N ASN A 123 8.52 -18.48 10.50
CA ASN A 123 8.09 -17.11 10.25
C ASN A 123 8.42 -16.16 11.40
N THR A 124 9.20 -16.62 12.40
CA THR A 124 9.74 -15.73 13.42
C THR A 124 10.56 -14.62 12.80
N HIS A 125 10.30 -13.38 13.24
CA HIS A 125 10.91 -12.15 12.77
C HIS A 125 11.07 -11.14 13.91
N ALA A 126 11.96 -10.16 13.72
CA ALA A 126 12.27 -9.15 14.72
C ALA A 126 11.27 -7.97 14.70
N ASN A 127 11.45 -7.05 15.65
CA ASN A 127 10.82 -5.74 15.64
C ASN A 127 11.32 -4.89 14.47
N GLY A 128 10.73 -3.70 14.32
CA GLY A 128 11.07 -2.81 13.21
C GLY A 128 10.53 -3.28 11.87
N ALA A 129 9.43 -4.06 11.92
CA ALA A 129 8.69 -4.47 10.74
C ALA A 129 7.84 -3.32 10.19
N ALA A 130 7.57 -3.36 8.89
CA ALA A 130 6.58 -2.54 8.22
C ALA A 130 5.64 -3.44 7.42
N ALA A 131 4.39 -3.01 7.26
CA ALA A 131 3.39 -3.75 6.52
C ALA A 131 2.62 -2.83 5.57
N VAL A 132 2.24 -3.39 4.42
CA VAL A 132 1.36 -2.77 3.43
C VAL A 132 0.31 -3.78 3.00
N TYR A 133 -0.84 -3.28 2.55
CA TYR A 133 -1.91 -4.09 2.00
C TYR A 133 -2.06 -3.79 0.51
N THR A 134 -1.94 -4.82 -0.32
CA THR A 134 -2.20 -4.75 -1.76
C THR A 134 -2.57 -6.14 -2.28
N ASN A 135 -3.23 -6.23 -3.43
CA ASN A 135 -3.61 -7.50 -4.05
C ASN A 135 -4.37 -8.45 -3.09
N ASN A 136 -5.17 -7.86 -2.20
CA ASN A 136 -5.95 -8.56 -1.17
C ASN A 136 -5.08 -9.42 -0.22
N GLN A 137 -3.88 -8.95 0.09
CA GLN A 137 -2.90 -9.59 0.95
C GLN A 137 -2.12 -8.55 1.78
N PHE A 138 -1.72 -8.93 2.99
CA PHE A 138 -0.75 -8.16 3.76
C PHE A 138 0.66 -8.62 3.41
N HIS A 139 1.51 -7.66 3.07
CA HIS A 139 2.93 -7.85 2.84
C HIS A 139 3.67 -7.25 4.03
N LEU A 140 4.26 -8.11 4.86
CA LEU A 140 5.08 -7.70 5.98
C LEU A 140 6.55 -7.84 5.62
N VAL A 141 7.31 -6.77 5.80
CA VAL A 141 8.76 -6.78 5.72
C VAL A 141 9.33 -6.58 7.11
N ALA A 142 10.31 -7.40 7.48
CA ALA A 142 10.97 -7.30 8.78
C ALA A 142 12.49 -7.54 8.65
N PRO A 143 13.29 -6.95 9.55
CA PRO A 143 14.68 -7.30 9.68
C PRO A 143 14.86 -8.64 10.40
N PHE A 144 16.03 -9.25 10.23
CA PHE A 144 16.42 -10.43 11.00
C PHE A 144 16.62 -10.12 12.48
N THR A 145 17.26 -9.00 12.75
CA THR A 145 17.49 -8.47 14.09
C THR A 145 17.60 -6.95 14.02
N LEU A 146 17.40 -6.25 15.13
CA LEU A 146 17.77 -4.84 15.25
C LEU A 146 19.13 -4.64 15.93
N ALA A 147 19.83 -5.72 16.27
CA ALA A 147 21.18 -5.61 16.83
C ALA A 147 22.12 -4.97 15.79
N PRO A 148 22.70 -3.79 16.08
CA PRO A 148 23.57 -3.10 15.13
C PRO A 148 24.75 -3.97 14.72
N GLY A 149 25.08 -3.97 13.43
CA GLY A 149 26.19 -4.76 12.92
C GLY A 149 25.92 -6.26 12.79
N GLN A 150 24.71 -6.74 13.11
CA GLN A 150 24.34 -8.17 13.08
C GLN A 150 23.12 -8.47 12.22
N ASN A 151 22.54 -7.45 11.60
CA ASN A 151 21.37 -7.61 10.75
C ASN A 151 21.79 -7.78 9.30
N ASP A 152 21.80 -9.03 8.86
CA ASP A 152 22.30 -9.42 7.55
C ASP A 152 21.21 -9.47 6.50
N GLU A 153 19.94 -9.59 6.92
CA GLU A 153 18.83 -9.92 6.02
C GLU A 153 17.55 -9.16 6.34
N PHE A 154 16.84 -8.74 5.28
CA PHE A 154 15.43 -8.44 5.33
C PHE A 154 14.61 -9.58 4.77
N TYR A 155 13.47 -9.83 5.40
CA TYR A 155 12.53 -10.86 4.96
C TYR A 155 11.18 -10.28 4.63
N ARG A 156 10.49 -10.97 3.74
CA ARG A 156 9.06 -10.79 3.47
C ARG A 156 8.27 -12.00 3.95
N ILE A 157 7.11 -11.73 4.54
CA ILE A 157 6.06 -12.71 4.83
C ILE A 157 4.76 -12.19 4.22
N ILE A 158 3.95 -13.07 3.63
CA ILE A 158 2.65 -12.70 3.05
C ILE A 158 1.54 -13.34 3.87
N PHE A 159 0.52 -12.55 4.21
CA PHE A 159 -0.68 -13.01 4.90
C PHE A 159 -1.95 -12.71 4.10
N ASP A 160 -3.00 -13.49 4.33
CA ASP A 160 -4.35 -13.21 3.83
C ASP A 160 -5.08 -12.21 4.75
N ASN A 161 -6.35 -11.93 4.44
CA ASN A 161 -7.18 -10.98 5.17
C ASN A 161 -7.48 -11.37 6.63
N ASP A 162 -7.26 -12.65 6.98
CA ASP A 162 -7.45 -13.20 8.31
C ASP A 162 -6.08 -13.45 8.99
N TRP A 163 -5.01 -12.85 8.46
CA TRP A 163 -3.63 -12.97 8.93
C TRP A 163 -3.07 -14.40 8.93
N ASN A 164 -3.61 -15.31 8.11
CA ASN A 164 -3.01 -16.61 7.88
C ASN A 164 -1.84 -16.48 6.90
N VAL A 165 -0.78 -17.26 7.11
CA VAL A 165 0.40 -17.24 6.25
C VAL A 165 0.05 -17.81 4.87
N VAL A 166 0.19 -16.97 3.84
CA VAL A 166 0.07 -17.34 2.43
C VAL A 166 1.45 -17.72 1.86
N LYS A 167 2.49 -16.97 2.22
CA LYS A 167 3.88 -17.26 1.85
C LYS A 167 4.77 -17.11 3.08
N ASN A 168 5.50 -18.18 3.37
CA ASN A 168 6.48 -18.19 4.44
C ASN A 168 7.60 -17.16 4.21
N LYS A 169 8.28 -16.84 5.30
CA LYS A 169 9.45 -15.97 5.34
C LYS A 169 10.43 -16.27 4.22
N THR A 170 10.70 -15.27 3.40
CA THR A 170 11.65 -15.32 2.28
C THR A 170 12.61 -14.14 2.38
N THR A 171 13.91 -14.37 2.23
CA THR A 171 14.91 -13.29 2.16
C THR A 171 14.69 -12.45 0.90
N ILE A 172 14.62 -11.14 1.05
CA ILE A 172 14.42 -10.17 -0.04
C ILE A 172 15.61 -9.23 -0.23
N LEU A 173 16.47 -9.12 0.78
CA LEU A 173 17.69 -8.32 0.72
C LEU A 173 18.70 -8.89 1.70
N SER A 174 19.97 -8.92 1.29
CA SER A 174 21.08 -9.30 2.16
C SER A 174 22.22 -8.29 2.04
N ASP A 175 22.73 -7.81 3.18
CA ASP A 175 23.89 -6.94 3.28
C ASP A 175 24.50 -7.10 4.68
N GLU A 176 25.50 -7.98 4.78
CA GLU A 176 26.05 -8.49 6.04
C GLU A 176 26.44 -7.36 7.00
N GLY A 177 25.80 -7.33 8.17
CA GLY A 177 26.01 -6.36 9.25
C GLY A 177 25.64 -4.92 8.92
N MET A 178 25.01 -4.64 7.78
CA MET A 178 24.79 -3.27 7.29
C MET A 178 23.32 -2.86 7.23
N LEU A 179 22.37 -3.78 7.35
CA LEU A 179 20.95 -3.44 7.27
C LEU A 179 20.44 -2.89 8.61
N SER A 180 19.80 -1.72 8.64
CA SER A 180 19.12 -1.22 9.84
C SER A 180 17.63 -1.54 9.85
N ILE A 181 16.81 -0.75 10.56
CA ILE A 181 15.35 -0.91 10.60
C ILE A 181 14.70 -0.64 9.23
N VAL A 182 13.67 -1.43 8.91
CA VAL A 182 12.85 -1.32 7.70
C VAL A 182 11.46 -0.77 8.05
N SER A 183 11.43 0.51 8.44
CA SER A 183 10.19 1.17 8.88
C SER A 183 9.43 1.90 7.78
N ALA A 184 10.03 2.06 6.59
CA ALA A 184 9.42 2.69 5.43
C ALA A 184 9.19 1.63 4.34
N LEU A 185 7.93 1.22 4.20
CA LEU A 185 7.46 0.35 3.13
C LEU A 185 6.27 1.03 2.44
N SER A 186 6.34 1.16 1.13
CA SER A 186 5.26 1.73 0.31
C SER A 186 5.05 0.89 -0.94
N VAL A 187 3.85 0.97 -1.51
CA VAL A 187 3.50 0.35 -2.79
C VAL A 187 3.09 1.45 -3.75
N GLU A 188 3.76 1.52 -4.89
CA GLU A 188 3.38 2.42 -5.96
C GLU A 188 2.06 1.93 -6.59
N PRO A 189 1.00 2.75 -6.59
CA PRO A 189 -0.34 2.27 -6.93
C PRO A 189 -0.53 1.84 -8.39
N ASN A 190 0.26 2.37 -9.33
CA ASN A 190 0.15 2.14 -10.77
C ASN A 190 0.99 0.96 -11.26
N SER A 191 2.30 0.94 -10.95
CA SER A 191 3.28 -0.09 -11.30
C SER A 191 3.24 -1.28 -10.33
N GLN A 192 2.64 -1.12 -9.15
CA GLN A 192 2.67 -2.11 -8.07
C GLN A 192 4.09 -2.44 -7.59
N GLU A 193 5.02 -1.51 -7.79
CA GLU A 193 6.38 -1.62 -7.26
C GLU A 193 6.39 -1.42 -5.75
N PHE A 194 7.13 -2.28 -5.06
CA PHE A 194 7.36 -2.16 -3.62
C PHE A 194 8.61 -1.34 -3.38
N ILE A 195 8.49 -0.29 -2.57
CA ILE A 195 9.58 0.63 -2.28
C ILE A 195 9.89 0.56 -0.80
N ILE A 196 11.13 0.24 -0.50
CA ILE A 196 11.66 0.14 0.86
C ILE A 196 12.71 1.22 1.07
N HIS A 197 12.56 2.01 2.14
CA HIS A 197 13.67 2.82 2.65
C HIS A 197 14.17 2.24 3.97
N TYR A 198 15.50 2.20 4.10
CA TYR A 198 16.18 1.71 5.28
C TYR A 198 17.50 2.47 5.47
N GLY A 199 17.97 2.55 6.71
CA GLY A 199 19.32 3.05 6.97
C GLY A 199 20.34 1.95 6.70
N ARG A 200 21.47 2.30 6.11
CA ARG A 200 22.58 1.36 5.90
C ARG A 200 23.73 1.72 6.82
N GLY A 201 23.95 0.93 7.86
CA GLY A 201 24.99 1.17 8.85
C GLY A 201 25.02 0.11 9.94
N SER A 202 26.17 -0.03 10.60
CA SER A 202 26.42 -1.05 11.62
C SER A 202 26.26 -0.51 13.06
N SER A 203 25.62 0.64 13.25
CA SER A 203 25.45 1.31 14.55
C SER A 203 24.02 1.79 14.77
N ASP A 204 23.63 1.98 16.04
CA ASP A 204 22.33 2.53 16.42
C ASP A 204 22.10 3.98 15.94
N ALA A 205 23.18 4.70 15.61
CA ALA A 205 23.07 6.04 15.04
C ALA A 205 22.49 6.02 13.62
N GLY A 206 22.44 4.85 12.97
CA GLY A 206 22.01 4.69 11.60
C GLY A 206 23.13 4.97 10.60
N GLY A 207 22.76 5.42 9.40
CA GLY A 207 23.67 5.64 8.28
C GLY A 207 22.95 6.30 7.10
N PRO A 208 23.56 6.32 5.90
CA PRO A 208 22.87 6.82 4.72
C PRO A 208 21.60 6.01 4.46
N LEU A 209 20.55 6.67 3.95
CA LEU A 209 19.32 5.98 3.59
C LEU A 209 19.44 5.39 2.20
N TYR A 210 19.15 4.10 2.11
CA TYR A 210 19.06 3.35 0.87
C TYR A 210 17.61 3.13 0.50
N ARG A 211 17.36 3.06 -0.80
CA ARG A 211 16.07 2.73 -1.40
C ARG A 211 16.22 1.43 -2.18
N ALA A 212 15.54 0.40 -1.72
CA ALA A 212 15.35 -0.83 -2.49
C ALA A 212 13.97 -0.79 -3.17
N VAL A 213 13.94 -1.04 -4.48
CA VAL A 213 12.70 -1.09 -5.27
C VAL A 213 12.56 -2.49 -5.85
N TYR A 214 11.38 -3.06 -5.71
CA TYR A 214 11.01 -4.37 -6.23
C TYR A 214 9.80 -4.25 -7.15
N ASP A 215 9.68 -5.14 -8.12
CA ASP A 215 8.46 -5.27 -8.92
C ASP A 215 7.33 -5.98 -8.14
N SER A 216 6.19 -6.20 -8.81
CA SER A 216 5.03 -6.87 -8.22
C SER A 216 5.32 -8.31 -7.77
N ASP A 217 6.29 -8.97 -8.40
CA ASP A 217 6.71 -10.34 -8.09
C ASP A 217 7.80 -10.40 -7.00
N TRP A 218 8.25 -9.24 -6.54
CA TRP A 218 9.33 -9.04 -5.57
C TRP A 218 10.73 -9.39 -6.08
N GLU A 219 10.96 -9.24 -7.39
CA GLU A 219 12.31 -9.20 -7.93
C GLU A 219 12.93 -7.82 -7.69
N LEU A 220 14.19 -7.78 -7.24
CA LEU A 220 14.88 -6.54 -6.91
C LEU A 220 15.24 -5.79 -8.20
N LEU A 221 14.61 -4.64 -8.42
CA LEU A 221 14.85 -3.76 -9.57
C LEU A 221 16.04 -2.84 -9.33
N SER A 222 16.14 -2.25 -8.14
CA SER A 222 17.24 -1.37 -7.76
C SER A 222 17.47 -1.35 -6.25
N ASN A 223 18.70 -1.11 -5.82
CA ASN A 223 19.05 -0.83 -4.44
C ASN A 223 20.14 0.24 -4.42
N THR A 224 19.77 1.49 -4.15
CA THR A 224 20.67 2.63 -4.28
C THR A 224 20.62 3.54 -3.06
N GLN A 225 21.73 4.21 -2.77
CA GLN A 225 21.74 5.27 -1.77
C GLN A 225 20.86 6.42 -2.26
N ALA A 226 19.83 6.76 -1.50
CA ALA A 226 18.90 7.84 -1.81
C ALA A 226 19.25 9.14 -1.08
N ILE A 227 19.76 9.04 0.15
CA ILE A 227 20.07 10.19 1.00
C ILE A 227 21.38 9.91 1.73
N ASP A 228 22.34 10.82 1.60
CA ASP A 228 23.62 10.76 2.34
C ASP A 228 23.46 11.25 3.79
N GLY A 229 24.32 10.76 4.69
CA GLY A 229 24.36 11.18 6.09
C GLY A 229 24.21 10.03 7.10
N THR A 230 23.71 10.36 8.29
CA THR A 230 23.52 9.40 9.39
C THR A 230 22.10 9.53 9.91
N TRP A 231 21.23 8.70 9.35
CA TRP A 231 19.79 8.75 9.51
C TRP A 231 19.26 7.40 9.94
N THR A 232 18.13 7.42 10.63
CA THR A 232 17.43 6.22 11.07
C THR A 232 15.93 6.39 10.92
N ARG A 233 15.22 5.28 11.15
CA ARG A 233 13.75 5.19 11.18
C ARG A 233 13.07 5.97 10.05
N PRO A 234 13.35 5.64 8.78
CA PRO A 234 12.62 6.25 7.68
C PRO A 234 11.16 5.83 7.72
N HIS A 235 10.26 6.74 7.37
CA HIS A 235 8.83 6.51 7.15
C HIS A 235 8.47 7.10 5.79
N SER A 236 7.67 6.42 5.00
CA SER A 236 7.33 6.88 3.66
C SER A 236 5.84 6.86 3.36
N VAL A 237 5.41 7.82 2.55
CA VAL A 237 4.05 7.91 2.02
C VAL A 237 4.11 8.39 0.58
N ILE A 238 3.25 7.82 -0.26
CA ILE A 238 3.06 8.25 -1.64
C ILE A 238 1.85 9.18 -1.68
N VAL A 239 2.05 10.38 -2.23
CA VAL A 239 0.98 11.35 -2.48
C VAL A 239 1.07 11.78 -3.94
N ASN A 240 0.03 11.44 -4.71
CA ASN A 240 0.06 11.53 -6.17
C ASN A 240 1.27 10.76 -6.73
N ASP A 241 2.09 11.39 -7.57
CA ASP A 241 3.29 10.79 -8.18
C ASP A 241 4.58 11.08 -7.40
N THR A 242 4.45 11.50 -6.13
CA THR A 242 5.59 11.88 -5.27
C THR A 242 5.65 11.00 -4.04
N LEU A 243 6.82 10.42 -3.82
CA LEU A 243 7.18 9.66 -2.64
C LEU A 243 7.84 10.57 -1.63
N TYR A 244 7.20 10.77 -0.48
CA TYR A 244 7.74 11.52 0.64
C TYR A 244 8.35 10.57 1.64
N VAL A 245 9.53 10.91 2.15
CA VAL A 245 10.26 10.13 3.15
C VAL A 245 10.63 11.05 4.31
N GLY A 246 10.01 10.83 5.47
CA GLY A 246 10.41 11.42 6.74
C GLY A 246 11.44 10.52 7.42
N TYR A 247 12.45 11.09 8.05
CA TYR A 247 13.51 10.35 8.73
C TYR A 247 14.13 11.21 9.82
N ASP A 248 14.73 10.56 10.82
CA ASP A 248 15.27 11.24 11.98
C ASP A 248 16.74 10.90 12.23
N CYS A 249 17.34 11.68 13.13
CA CYS A 249 18.61 11.39 13.78
C CYS A 249 18.53 11.85 15.25
N SER A 250 19.63 11.75 15.99
CA SER A 250 19.66 12.07 17.42
C SER A 250 19.22 13.50 17.80
N SER A 251 19.13 14.42 16.84
CA SER A 251 18.85 15.84 17.12
C SER A 251 17.93 16.54 16.11
N SER A 252 17.45 15.86 15.07
CA SER A 252 16.55 16.48 14.09
C SER A 252 15.69 15.46 13.36
N VAL A 253 14.58 15.95 12.82
CA VAL A 253 13.73 15.24 11.87
C VAL A 253 13.85 15.96 10.53
N GLN A 254 13.89 15.20 9.45
CA GLN A 254 14.02 15.69 8.08
C GLN A 254 12.91 15.08 7.21
N LEU A 255 12.61 15.76 6.10
CA LEU A 255 11.65 15.31 5.10
C LEU A 255 12.27 15.50 3.72
N SER A 256 12.26 14.44 2.92
CA SER A 256 12.68 14.44 1.51
C SER A 256 11.53 13.99 0.61
N SER A 257 11.60 14.34 -0.67
CA SER A 257 10.63 13.93 -1.69
C SER A 257 11.33 13.40 -2.94
N PHE A 258 10.76 12.38 -3.56
CA PHE A 258 11.26 11.76 -4.78
C PHE A 258 10.12 11.60 -5.79
N THR A 259 10.40 11.87 -7.05
CA THR A 259 9.50 11.57 -8.18
C THR A 259 9.54 10.06 -8.47
N ILE A 260 8.37 9.44 -8.53
CA ILE A 260 8.24 8.00 -8.75
C ILE A 260 8.70 7.59 -10.17
N THR A 261 8.63 8.50 -11.14
CA THR A 261 9.16 8.29 -12.50
C THR A 261 10.68 8.16 -12.58
N ASP A 262 11.42 8.46 -11.51
CA ASP A 262 12.88 8.29 -11.44
C ASP A 262 13.30 6.92 -10.86
N ILE A 263 12.36 5.96 -10.74
CA ILE A 263 12.73 4.57 -10.52
C ILE A 263 13.34 4.07 -11.83
N PRO A 264 14.66 3.79 -11.90
CA PRO A 264 15.28 3.36 -13.14
C PRO A 264 14.66 2.04 -13.56
N THR A 265 13.94 2.04 -14.69
CA THR A 265 13.51 0.81 -15.35
C THR A 265 14.77 -0.02 -15.61
N PRO A 266 14.84 -1.29 -15.19
CA PRO A 266 16.03 -2.10 -15.40
C PRO A 266 16.34 -2.14 -16.89
N THR A 267 17.53 -1.68 -17.27
CA THR A 267 18.06 -1.97 -18.60
C THR A 267 18.32 -3.48 -18.61
N PRO A 268 17.73 -4.26 -19.54
CA PRO A 268 17.99 -5.70 -19.58
C PRO A 268 19.49 -5.91 -19.72
N THR A 269 20.10 -6.49 -18.68
CA THR A 269 21.53 -6.82 -18.71
C THR A 269 21.67 -8.02 -19.64
N ILE A 270 22.13 -7.79 -20.87
CA ILE A 270 22.56 -8.87 -21.75
C ILE A 270 23.80 -9.47 -21.10
N THR A 271 23.64 -10.59 -20.41
CA THR A 271 24.75 -11.40 -19.93
C THR A 271 25.46 -11.96 -21.16
N THR A 272 26.57 -11.34 -21.56
CA THR A 272 27.45 -11.90 -22.56
C THR A 272 28.09 -13.15 -21.97
N SER A 273 27.63 -14.32 -22.40
CA SER A 273 28.30 -15.59 -22.15
C SER A 273 29.70 -15.53 -22.74
N VAL A 274 30.71 -15.27 -21.90
CA VAL A 274 32.11 -15.39 -22.28
C VAL A 274 32.43 -16.84 -22.58
N THR A 275 32.67 -17.15 -23.85
CA THR A 275 33.23 -18.42 -24.29
C THR A 275 34.62 -18.60 -23.66
N PRO A 276 34.90 -19.67 -22.90
CA PRO A 276 36.21 -19.84 -22.29
C PRO A 276 37.27 -20.10 -23.35
N THR A 277 38.30 -19.25 -23.37
CA THR A 277 39.50 -19.42 -24.19
C THR A 277 40.33 -20.59 -23.66
N SER A 278 40.44 -21.66 -24.45
CA SER A 278 41.26 -22.84 -24.11
C SER A 278 42.75 -22.50 -24.14
N THR A 279 43.43 -22.64 -22.99
CA THR A 279 44.89 -22.66 -22.90
C THR A 279 45.38 -24.10 -23.13
N PRO A 280 46.41 -24.36 -23.97
CA PRO A 280 46.90 -25.71 -24.18
C PRO A 280 47.89 -26.11 -23.07
N THR A 281 47.58 -27.13 -22.27
CA THR A 281 48.59 -27.84 -21.46
C THR A 281 48.22 -29.31 -21.25
N ALA A 282 49.15 -30.16 -21.66
CA ALA A 282 49.46 -31.57 -21.35
C ALA A 282 48.36 -32.67 -21.25
N ALA A 283 48.74 -33.80 -21.85
CA ALA A 283 48.13 -35.13 -22.00
C ALA A 283 47.54 -35.80 -20.72
N PRO A 284 46.72 -36.86 -20.86
CA PRO A 284 45.52 -37.10 -20.05
C PRO A 284 45.73 -38.01 -18.84
N THR A 285 44.87 -37.86 -17.83
CA THR A 285 44.50 -38.96 -16.92
C THR A 285 42.97 -39.02 -16.88
N ALA A 286 42.41 -40.20 -17.11
CA ALA A 286 40.98 -40.42 -17.27
C ALA A 286 40.22 -40.31 -15.93
N THR A 287 39.17 -39.50 -15.92
CA THR A 287 38.20 -39.39 -14.82
C THR A 287 36.79 -39.61 -15.40
N PRO A 288 35.91 -40.37 -14.73
CA PRO A 288 34.71 -40.93 -15.35
C PRO A 288 33.65 -39.88 -15.71
N THR A 289 32.99 -40.16 -16.82
CA THR A 289 31.90 -39.41 -17.46
C THR A 289 30.70 -39.19 -16.53
N ALA A 290 30.33 -37.93 -16.29
CA ALA A 290 29.06 -37.59 -15.65
C ALA A 290 27.90 -37.73 -16.65
N VAL A 291 26.81 -38.36 -16.21
CA VAL A 291 25.57 -38.56 -16.97
C VAL A 291 24.80 -37.24 -17.01
N PRO A 292 24.32 -36.75 -18.17
CA PRO A 292 23.53 -35.53 -18.24
C PRO A 292 22.13 -35.73 -17.62
N SER A 293 21.72 -34.80 -16.75
CA SER A 293 20.37 -34.72 -16.18
C SER A 293 19.36 -34.16 -17.20
N PRO A 294 18.07 -34.56 -17.14
CA PRO A 294 17.07 -34.13 -18.12
C PRO A 294 16.75 -32.64 -17.98
N ILE A 295 16.71 -31.95 -19.13
CA ILE A 295 16.26 -30.56 -19.26
C ILE A 295 14.73 -30.53 -19.15
N LEU A 296 14.21 -29.79 -18.17
CA LEU A 296 12.78 -29.52 -18.03
C LEU A 296 12.37 -28.38 -18.96
N THR A 297 11.44 -28.67 -19.86
CA THR A 297 10.84 -27.69 -20.77
C THR A 297 9.75 -26.90 -20.04
N ILE A 298 10.03 -25.65 -19.69
CA ILE A 298 9.06 -24.71 -19.11
C ILE A 298 8.11 -24.21 -20.19
N THR A 299 6.79 -24.35 -19.95
CA THR A 299 5.73 -23.81 -20.79
C THR A 299 5.48 -22.35 -20.37
N PRO A 300 5.47 -21.36 -21.29
CA PRO A 300 5.27 -19.97 -20.92
C PRO A 300 3.87 -19.76 -20.32
N ILE A 301 3.83 -19.18 -19.11
CA ILE A 301 2.61 -18.76 -18.43
C ILE A 301 2.13 -17.46 -19.09
N ALA A 302 0.83 -17.37 -19.36
CA ALA A 302 0.21 -16.17 -19.91
C ALA A 302 0.40 -14.99 -18.95
N THR A 303 1.05 -13.94 -19.44
CA THR A 303 1.30 -12.68 -18.76
C THR A 303 -0.03 -12.05 -18.34
N THR A 304 -0.31 -11.96 -17.04
CA THR A 304 -1.46 -11.23 -16.53
C THR A 304 -1.21 -9.74 -16.70
N THR A 305 -2.04 -9.07 -17.50
CA THR A 305 -2.01 -7.60 -17.64
C THR A 305 -2.32 -6.93 -16.30
N PRO A 306 -1.62 -5.83 -15.95
CA PRO A 306 -1.85 -5.11 -14.70
C PRO A 306 -3.31 -4.63 -14.64
N VAL A 307 -4.01 -5.00 -13.56
CA VAL A 307 -5.43 -4.68 -13.36
C VAL A 307 -5.52 -3.23 -12.88
N CYS A 308 -6.06 -2.36 -13.74
CA CYS A 308 -6.33 -0.95 -13.43
C CYS A 308 -7.46 -0.84 -12.38
N GLU A 309 -7.21 -0.26 -11.20
CA GLU A 309 -8.21 -0.09 -10.14
C GLU A 309 -9.09 1.15 -10.38
N ALA A 310 -10.41 1.05 -10.17
CA ALA A 310 -11.35 2.13 -10.43
C ALA A 310 -11.22 3.31 -9.44
N SER A 311 -10.87 4.50 -9.95
CA SER A 311 -10.73 5.72 -9.13
C SER A 311 -11.78 6.80 -9.45
N SER A 312 -12.31 6.80 -10.68
CA SER A 312 -13.28 7.77 -11.13
C SER A 312 -14.14 7.22 -12.27
N PHE A 313 -15.27 7.88 -12.55
CA PHE A 313 -16.02 7.57 -13.76
C PHE A 313 -16.67 8.80 -14.36
N ALA A 314 -16.85 8.82 -15.69
CA ALA A 314 -17.56 9.84 -16.43
C ALA A 314 -18.87 9.28 -17.00
N VAL A 315 -19.86 10.15 -17.22
CA VAL A 315 -21.13 9.80 -17.83
C VAL A 315 -21.35 10.69 -19.05
N SER A 316 -21.54 10.08 -20.22
CA SER A 316 -21.75 10.79 -21.47
C SER A 316 -22.98 10.26 -22.20
N PRO A 317 -23.88 11.14 -22.67
CA PRO A 317 -23.94 12.59 -22.43
C PRO A 317 -24.34 12.97 -20.99
N THR A 318 -23.96 14.17 -20.54
CA THR A 318 -24.30 14.71 -19.20
C THR A 318 -25.75 15.18 -19.08
N ALA A 319 -26.43 15.41 -20.21
CA ALA A 319 -27.86 15.65 -20.32
C ALA A 319 -28.41 15.02 -21.59
N LEU A 320 -29.61 14.45 -21.51
CA LEU A 320 -30.24 13.75 -22.63
C LEU A 320 -31.64 14.30 -22.89
N THR A 321 -31.99 14.50 -24.17
CA THR A 321 -33.35 14.88 -24.58
C THR A 321 -33.91 13.83 -25.53
N LEU A 322 -35.05 13.25 -25.18
CA LEU A 322 -35.72 12.21 -25.97
C LEU A 322 -37.12 12.66 -26.36
N ASN A 323 -37.56 12.27 -27.56
CA ASN A 323 -38.97 12.33 -27.93
C ASN A 323 -39.69 11.11 -27.35
N ARG A 324 -41.03 11.16 -27.27
CA ARG A 324 -41.78 10.03 -26.72
C ARG A 324 -41.51 8.75 -27.49
N LYS A 325 -41.36 7.64 -26.74
CA LYS A 325 -41.12 6.29 -27.27
C LYS A 325 -39.79 6.13 -28.03
N THR A 326 -38.90 7.11 -28.00
CA THR A 326 -37.53 6.94 -28.51
C THR A 326 -36.60 6.49 -27.39
N SER A 327 -35.46 5.94 -27.78
CA SER A 327 -34.39 5.55 -26.88
C SER A 327 -33.07 6.15 -27.33
N ASP A 328 -32.15 6.30 -26.39
CA ASP A 328 -30.77 6.64 -26.66
C ASP A 328 -29.88 6.02 -25.58
N ASN A 329 -28.58 5.95 -25.87
CA ASN A 329 -27.61 5.32 -25.01
C ASN A 329 -26.88 6.36 -24.15
N ILE A 330 -26.55 5.95 -22.93
CA ILE A 330 -25.62 6.62 -22.04
C ILE A 330 -24.44 5.68 -21.87
N THR A 331 -23.24 6.20 -22.08
CA THR A 331 -22.00 5.47 -21.78
C THR A 331 -21.44 5.99 -20.47
N VAL A 332 -21.16 5.05 -19.57
CA VAL A 332 -20.39 5.28 -18.37
C VAL A 332 -18.99 4.77 -18.62
N THR A 333 -17.99 5.64 -18.49
CA THR A 333 -16.58 5.28 -18.61
C THR A 333 -15.95 5.33 -17.24
N VAL A 334 -15.48 4.18 -16.75
CA VAL A 334 -14.73 4.05 -15.50
C VAL A 334 -13.25 4.09 -15.82
N THR A 335 -12.54 4.97 -15.12
CA THR A 335 -11.11 5.15 -15.24
C THR A 335 -10.43 4.98 -13.90
N GLY A 336 -9.28 4.34 -13.92
CA GLY A 336 -8.40 4.24 -12.78
C GLY A 336 -7.39 5.37 -12.72
N ASN A 337 -6.45 5.24 -11.79
CA ASN A 337 -5.34 6.16 -11.66
C ASN A 337 -4.52 6.18 -12.97
N GLY A 338 -4.06 7.36 -13.39
CA GLY A 338 -3.40 7.52 -14.70
C GLY A 338 -4.33 7.48 -15.92
N ASN A 339 -5.65 7.62 -15.74
CA ASN A 339 -6.67 7.54 -16.82
C ASN A 339 -6.72 6.20 -17.55
N CYS A 340 -6.26 5.10 -16.94
CA CYS A 340 -6.39 3.76 -17.52
C CYS A 340 -7.87 3.32 -17.54
N PRO A 341 -8.32 2.61 -18.60
CA PRO A 341 -9.65 2.02 -18.63
C PRO A 341 -9.75 0.84 -17.65
N VAL A 342 -10.82 0.80 -16.86
CA VAL A 342 -11.02 -0.27 -15.85
C VAL A 342 -12.02 -1.28 -16.36
N GLU A 343 -11.57 -2.48 -16.72
CA GLU A 343 -12.44 -3.59 -17.09
C GLU A 343 -13.05 -4.28 -15.85
N GLY A 344 -14.29 -4.74 -15.96
CA GLY A 344 -14.95 -5.55 -14.93
C GLY A 344 -15.61 -4.76 -13.78
N GLU A 345 -15.44 -3.44 -13.71
CA GLU A 345 -16.07 -2.60 -12.68
C GLU A 345 -17.59 -2.59 -12.84
N THR A 346 -18.31 -2.78 -11.73
CA THR A 346 -19.78 -2.83 -11.73
C THR A 346 -20.37 -1.43 -11.64
N VAL A 347 -21.04 -0.99 -12.72
CA VAL A 347 -21.82 0.25 -12.74
C VAL A 347 -23.28 -0.07 -12.42
N THR A 348 -23.86 0.62 -11.44
CA THR A 348 -25.30 0.53 -11.12
C THR A 348 -26.02 1.83 -11.48
N ALA A 349 -27.25 1.72 -11.94
CA ALA A 349 -28.00 2.85 -12.45
C ALA A 349 -29.46 2.83 -11.95
N THR A 350 -29.91 3.95 -11.39
CA THR A 350 -31.20 4.08 -10.71
C THR A 350 -32.01 5.28 -11.20
N ILE A 351 -33.33 5.11 -11.29
CA ILE A 351 -34.26 6.18 -11.69
C ILE A 351 -34.98 6.71 -10.44
N GLY A 352 -34.95 8.03 -10.24
CA GLY A 352 -35.70 8.67 -9.16
C GLY A 352 -37.21 8.39 -9.24
N ALA A 353 -37.91 8.39 -8.09
CA ALA A 353 -39.31 7.96 -7.99
C ALA A 353 -40.25 8.65 -9.00
N SER A 354 -40.09 9.96 -9.22
CA SER A 354 -40.90 10.72 -10.19
C SER A 354 -40.55 10.41 -11.65
N GLY A 355 -39.33 9.96 -11.93
CA GLY A 355 -38.81 9.63 -13.25
C GLY A 355 -39.30 8.29 -13.81
N LYS A 356 -39.66 7.32 -12.96
CA LYS A 356 -40.14 5.98 -13.38
C LYS A 356 -41.40 6.02 -14.26
N LYS A 357 -42.23 7.07 -14.11
CA LYS A 357 -43.42 7.31 -14.95
C LYS A 357 -43.07 7.88 -16.34
N ARG A 358 -41.84 8.35 -16.54
CA ARG A 358 -41.38 9.08 -17.74
C ARG A 358 -40.35 8.32 -18.56
N ILE A 359 -39.50 7.51 -17.94
CA ILE A 359 -38.45 6.75 -18.63
C ILE A 359 -38.36 5.30 -18.12
N SER A 360 -37.72 4.43 -18.90
CA SER A 360 -37.14 3.16 -18.47
C SER A 360 -35.65 3.14 -18.76
N LEU A 361 -34.92 2.27 -18.07
CA LEU A 361 -33.48 2.13 -18.13
C LEU A 361 -33.17 0.63 -18.18
N SER A 362 -32.30 0.22 -19.10
CA SER A 362 -31.84 -1.17 -19.22
C SER A 362 -30.39 -1.23 -19.70
N PRO A 363 -29.53 -2.07 -19.09
CA PRO A 363 -29.79 -2.80 -17.84
C PRO A 363 -29.84 -1.87 -16.62
N ALA A 364 -30.15 -2.39 -15.43
CA ALA A 364 -30.06 -1.63 -14.17
C ALA A 364 -28.65 -1.66 -13.54
N SER A 365 -27.84 -2.62 -13.96
CA SER A 365 -26.43 -2.77 -13.60
C SER A 365 -25.69 -3.47 -14.74
N GLN A 366 -24.43 -3.09 -14.96
CA GLN A 366 -23.57 -3.66 -15.99
C GLN A 366 -22.10 -3.51 -15.59
N THR A 367 -21.27 -4.50 -15.93
CA THR A 367 -19.81 -4.42 -15.78
C THR A 367 -19.18 -3.70 -16.99
N THR A 368 -18.09 -2.98 -16.75
CA THR A 368 -17.32 -2.34 -17.81
C THR A 368 -16.55 -3.36 -18.68
N ASN A 369 -16.38 -3.02 -19.96
CA ASN A 369 -15.57 -3.81 -20.91
C ASN A 369 -14.06 -3.44 -20.85
N GLU A 370 -13.25 -4.06 -21.71
CA GLU A 370 -11.80 -3.77 -21.90
C GLU A 370 -11.46 -2.27 -22.06
N SER A 371 -12.41 -1.46 -22.55
CA SER A 371 -12.25 0.00 -22.71
C SER A 371 -12.76 0.80 -21.51
N GLY A 372 -13.08 0.16 -20.40
CA GLY A 372 -13.61 0.77 -19.20
C GLY A 372 -15.05 1.25 -19.34
N GLN A 373 -15.84 0.72 -20.29
CA GLN A 373 -17.15 1.28 -20.63
C GLN A 373 -18.31 0.35 -20.29
N ALA A 374 -19.36 0.90 -19.70
CA ALA A 374 -20.66 0.27 -19.50
C ALA A 374 -21.75 1.14 -20.16
N THR A 375 -22.61 0.52 -20.96
CA THR A 375 -23.59 1.24 -21.79
C THR A 375 -25.01 0.95 -21.35
N PHE A 376 -25.77 2.00 -21.09
CA PHE A 376 -27.15 1.92 -20.61
C PHE A 376 -28.11 2.52 -21.65
N THR A 377 -29.17 1.80 -21.99
CA THR A 377 -30.22 2.33 -22.85
C THR A 377 -31.32 2.98 -22.01
N ILE A 378 -31.61 4.25 -22.30
CA ILE A 378 -32.73 4.99 -21.71
C ILE A 378 -33.84 5.09 -22.74
N THR A 379 -35.04 4.63 -22.39
CA THR A 379 -36.23 4.72 -23.25
C THR A 379 -37.25 5.68 -22.67
N ALA A 380 -37.69 6.65 -23.48
CA ALA A 380 -38.76 7.57 -23.11
C ALA A 380 -40.14 6.89 -23.16
N ARG A 381 -40.96 7.08 -22.12
CA ARG A 381 -42.34 6.59 -22.04
C ARG A 381 -43.32 7.64 -22.55
N LYS A 382 -44.62 7.44 -22.27
CA LYS A 382 -45.71 8.31 -22.75
C LYS A 382 -45.76 9.69 -22.07
N LYS A 383 -45.19 9.85 -20.87
CA LYS A 383 -45.30 11.07 -20.06
C LYS A 383 -44.10 11.99 -20.29
N THR A 384 -44.36 13.27 -20.56
CA THR A 384 -43.33 14.29 -20.75
C THR A 384 -42.77 14.83 -19.42
N GLY A 385 -41.66 15.55 -19.51
CA GLY A 385 -40.99 16.22 -18.40
C GLY A 385 -39.62 15.65 -18.07
N LYS A 386 -39.02 16.12 -16.97
CA LYS A 386 -37.67 15.76 -16.55
C LYS A 386 -37.65 14.50 -15.67
N ALA A 387 -36.62 13.68 -15.83
CA ALA A 387 -36.31 12.53 -14.99
C ALA A 387 -34.82 12.57 -14.62
N ARG A 388 -34.50 12.26 -13.35
CA ARG A 388 -33.12 12.12 -12.88
C ARG A 388 -32.73 10.65 -12.90
N VAL A 389 -31.58 10.36 -13.51
CA VAL A 389 -30.92 9.05 -13.49
C VAL A 389 -29.62 9.21 -12.72
N THR A 390 -29.38 8.29 -11.78
CA THR A 390 -28.20 8.30 -10.92
C THR A 390 -27.39 7.03 -11.17
N PHE A 391 -26.10 7.22 -11.45
CA PHE A 391 -25.12 6.17 -11.68
C PHE A 391 -24.17 6.09 -10.48
N GLN A 392 -23.79 4.87 -10.08
CA GLN A 392 -22.82 4.60 -9.03
C GLN A 392 -21.79 3.58 -9.54
N ALA A 393 -20.52 3.89 -9.34
CA ALA A 393 -19.36 3.06 -9.66
C ALA A 393 -18.14 3.65 -8.92
N ALA A 394 -17.11 2.86 -8.62
CA ALA A 394 -15.86 3.34 -8.01
C ALA A 394 -16.07 4.18 -6.72
N GLY A 395 -17.07 3.84 -5.89
CA GLY A 395 -17.44 4.61 -4.69
C GLY A 395 -18.03 6.02 -4.96
N GLN A 396 -18.19 6.43 -6.21
CA GLN A 396 -18.69 7.74 -6.61
C GLN A 396 -20.16 7.68 -7.04
N THR A 397 -20.82 8.84 -7.03
CA THR A 397 -22.20 8.99 -7.53
C THR A 397 -22.30 10.17 -8.50
N LYS A 398 -22.77 9.93 -9.72
CA LYS A 398 -23.05 10.97 -10.72
C LYS A 398 -24.49 10.89 -11.19
N SER A 399 -25.06 12.00 -11.62
CA SER A 399 -26.45 12.05 -12.05
C SER A 399 -26.62 12.89 -13.29
N ILE A 400 -27.50 12.44 -14.18
CA ILE A 400 -27.88 13.18 -15.39
C ILE A 400 -29.37 13.51 -15.35
N THR A 401 -29.75 14.53 -16.10
CA THR A 401 -31.16 14.87 -16.34
C THR A 401 -31.56 14.43 -17.74
N VAL A 402 -32.62 13.62 -17.82
CA VAL A 402 -33.27 13.22 -19.06
C VAL A 402 -34.56 14.02 -19.24
N THR A 403 -34.71 14.71 -20.36
CA THR A 403 -35.90 15.49 -20.69
C THR A 403 -36.72 14.76 -21.77
N VAL A 404 -37.95 14.38 -21.44
CA VAL A 404 -38.89 13.79 -22.41
C VAL A 404 -39.77 14.88 -23.01
N LYS A 405 -39.62 15.11 -24.32
CA LYS A 405 -40.43 16.03 -25.13
C LYS A 405 -41.55 15.26 -25.86
N LYS A 406 -42.51 16.01 -26.41
CA LYS A 406 -43.68 15.44 -27.10
C LYS A 406 -43.27 14.56 -28.28
#